data_AF-A0ABD4KWN2-F1
#
_entry.id   AF-A0ABD4KWN2-F1
#
_cell.length_a   1.000
_cell.length_b   1.000
_cell.length_c   1.000
_cell.angle_alpha   90.00
_cell.angle_beta   90.00
_cell.angle_gamma   90.00
#
_symmetry.space_group_name_H-M   'P 1'
#
loop_
_entity.id
_entity.type
_entity.pdbx_description
1 polymer ?
#
loop_
_entity_poly.entity_id
_entity_poly.type
_entity_poly.pdbx_seq_one_letter_code
_entity_poly.pdbx_strand_id
1 'polypeptide(L)'
;NNFKAIYKVNSAEQCVLMLLSNRVDFWVNNEFGARYIAAQMGVTNDIYLETPPLESTPSYIAFSKKNQHLDLVKKIDHTLRTMKENGAYQRIIDDYFNEIGSK
;
A
#
# COMPACT_ATOMS: atom_id res chain seq x y z
N ASN A 1 4.86 26.04 -6.29
CA ASN A 1 4.80 24.57 -6.40
C ASN A 1 3.94 24.15 -7.57
N ASN A 2 4.53 24.01 -8.75
CA ASN A 2 3.83 23.47 -9.92
C ASN A 2 4.60 22.26 -10.42
N PHE A 3 3.94 21.11 -10.48
CA PHE A 3 4.45 19.98 -11.24
C PHE A 3 4.52 20.38 -12.71
N LYS A 4 5.64 20.10 -13.37
CA LYS A 4 5.84 20.43 -14.78
C LYS A 4 4.89 19.64 -15.70
N ALA A 5 4.57 18.39 -15.31
CA ALA A 5 3.64 17.51 -16.01
C ALA A 5 3.06 16.47 -15.03
N ILE A 6 1.89 15.93 -15.39
CA ILE A 6 1.28 14.77 -14.72
C ILE A 6 0.99 13.73 -15.79
N TYR A 7 1.47 12.51 -15.59
CA TYR A 7 1.20 11.38 -16.48
C TYR A 7 0.19 10.45 -15.83
N LYS A 8 -0.81 10.03 -16.60
CA LYS A 8 -1.77 9.00 -16.20
C LYS A 8 -1.56 7.78 -17.06
N VAL A 9 -1.33 6.64 -16.42
CA VAL A 9 -1.11 5.36 -17.08
C VAL A 9 -2.03 4.30 -16.47
N ASN A 10 -2.19 3.18 -17.16
CA ASN A 10 -3.16 2.15 -16.80
C ASN A 10 -2.56 0.98 -16.01
N SER A 11 -1.28 1.05 -15.62
CA SER A 11 -0.63 0.02 -14.78
C SER A 11 0.38 0.64 -13.81
N ALA A 12 0.53 0.02 -12.64
CA ALA A 12 1.46 0.46 -11.61
C ALA A 12 2.91 0.19 -12.01
N GLU A 13 3.14 -0.91 -12.73
CA GLU A 13 4.44 -1.32 -13.27
C GLU A 13 4.97 -0.27 -14.26
N GLN A 14 4.10 0.34 -15.07
CA GLN A 14 4.50 1.42 -15.97
C GLN A 14 5.01 2.63 -15.18
N CYS A 15 4.39 2.96 -14.04
CA CYS A 15 4.88 4.03 -13.18
C CYS A 15 6.29 3.74 -12.64
N VAL A 16 6.54 2.50 -12.19
CA VAL A 16 7.88 2.06 -11.77
C VAL A 16 8.89 2.22 -12.90
N LEU A 17 8.58 1.73 -14.11
CA LEU A 17 9.47 1.87 -15.26
C LEU A 17 9.75 3.34 -15.62
N MET A 18 8.75 4.21 -15.49
CA MET A 18 8.92 5.64 -15.72
C MET A 18 9.81 6.31 -14.67
N LEU A 19 9.73 5.87 -13.41
CA LEU A 19 10.60 6.34 -12.33
C LEU A 19 12.06 5.89 -12.58
N LEU A 20 12.27 4.59 -12.82
CA LEU A 20 13.59 4.00 -13.05
C LEU A 20 14.30 4.55 -14.30
N SER A 21 13.52 5.00 -15.29
CA SER A 21 14.05 5.61 -16.53
C SER A 21 14.19 7.13 -16.46
N ASN A 22 13.99 7.74 -15.27
CA ASN A 22 14.02 9.19 -15.06
C ASN A 22 13.03 9.97 -15.95
N ARG A 23 11.91 9.35 -16.35
CA ARG A 23 10.82 10.02 -17.09
C ARG A 23 9.91 10.82 -16.17
N VAL A 24 9.86 10.45 -14.90
CA VAL A 24 9.15 11.16 -13.82
C VAL A 24 10.03 11.20 -12.59
N ASP A 25 9.89 12.26 -11.81
CA ASP A 25 10.60 12.40 -10.52
C ASP A 25 9.85 11.71 -9.38
N PHE A 26 8.52 11.59 -9.50
CA PHE A 26 7.65 11.02 -8.47
C PHE A 26 6.60 10.08 -9.05
N TRP A 27 6.28 9.05 -8.28
CA TRP A 27 5.11 8.20 -8.47
C TRP A 27 4.24 8.24 -7.21
N VAL A 28 3.02 8.76 -7.34
CA VAL A 28 2.05 8.81 -6.24
C VAL A 28 1.29 7.49 -6.16
N ASN A 29 1.36 6.82 -5.01
CA ASN A 29 0.61 5.60 -4.71
C ASN A 29 0.44 5.45 -3.18
N ASN A 30 -0.37 4.47 -2.75
CA ASN A 30 -0.32 4.00 -1.37
C ASN A 30 1.00 3.25 -1.11
N GLU A 31 1.45 3.27 0.14
CA GLU A 31 2.75 2.71 0.51
C GLU A 31 2.83 1.20 0.25
N PHE A 32 1.86 0.43 0.74
CA PHE A 32 1.89 -1.03 0.61
C PHE A 32 1.79 -1.51 -0.84
N GLY A 33 1.03 -0.82 -1.70
CA GLY A 33 0.93 -1.11 -3.12
C GLY A 33 2.22 -0.75 -3.86
N ALA A 34 2.84 0.39 -3.54
CA ALA A 34 4.15 0.73 -4.09
C ALA A 34 5.20 -0.33 -3.71
N ARG A 35 5.26 -0.73 -2.43
CA ARG A 35 6.17 -1.77 -1.93
C ARG A 35 5.92 -3.12 -2.59
N TYR A 36 4.66 -3.52 -2.75
CA TYR A 36 4.29 -4.77 -3.41
C TYR A 36 4.79 -4.80 -4.85
N ILE A 37 4.50 -3.75 -5.64
CA ILE A 37 4.91 -3.69 -7.05
C ILE A 37 6.43 -3.63 -7.17
N ALA A 38 7.11 -2.84 -6.33
CA ALA A 38 8.57 -2.79 -6.31
C ALA A 38 9.22 -4.15 -6.01
N ALA A 39 8.67 -4.88 -5.03
CA ALA A 39 9.13 -6.23 -4.70
C ALA A 39 8.88 -7.22 -5.84
N GLN A 40 7.68 -7.23 -6.43
CA GLN A 40 7.37 -8.08 -7.58
C GLN A 40 8.26 -7.81 -8.81
N MET A 41 8.72 -6.57 -8.97
CA MET A 41 9.61 -6.16 -10.05
C MET A 41 11.11 -6.30 -9.70
N GLY A 42 11.45 -6.68 -8.47
CA GLY A 42 12.85 -6.83 -8.02
C GLY A 42 13.61 -5.52 -7.86
N VAL A 43 12.91 -4.39 -7.68
CA VAL A 43 13.49 -3.02 -7.65
C VAL A 43 13.26 -2.30 -6.33
N THR A 44 12.99 -3.05 -5.26
CA THR A 44 12.74 -2.49 -3.91
C THR A 44 13.86 -1.56 -3.44
N ASN A 45 15.11 -1.84 -3.81
CA ASN A 45 16.27 -1.04 -3.41
C ASN A 45 16.55 0.16 -4.35
N ASP A 46 15.86 0.24 -5.49
CA ASP A 46 16.03 1.31 -6.48
C ASP A 46 14.99 2.42 -6.32
N ILE A 47 14.01 2.22 -5.42
CA ILE A 47 12.91 3.15 -5.15
C ILE A 47 12.93 3.52 -3.67
N TYR A 48 12.86 4.82 -3.40
CA TYR A 48 12.75 5.36 -2.05
C TYR A 48 11.34 5.92 -1.82
N LEU A 49 10.78 5.67 -0.63
CA LEU A 49 9.48 6.18 -0.19
C LEU A 49 9.65 7.51 0.53
N GLU A 50 9.07 8.57 -0.02
CA GLU A 50 9.15 9.91 0.57
C GLU A 50 8.51 10.00 1.96
N THR A 51 9.18 10.72 2.86
CA THR A 51 8.72 10.97 4.24
C THR A 51 8.73 12.47 4.56
N PRO A 52 7.66 13.03 5.16
CA PRO A 52 6.41 12.37 5.53
C PRO A 52 5.52 12.03 4.31
N PRO A 53 4.55 11.11 4.45
CA PRO A 53 3.62 10.82 3.36
C PRO A 53 2.83 12.09 2.98
N LEU A 54 2.54 12.24 1.69
CA LEU A 54 1.71 13.34 1.18
C LEU A 54 0.33 13.37 1.84
N GLU A 55 -0.26 12.19 2.04
CA GLU A 55 -1.53 11.99 2.71
C GLU A 55 -1.50 10.64 3.45
N SER A 56 -2.14 10.58 4.62
CA SER A 56 -2.34 9.34 5.37
C SER A 56 -3.83 9.08 5.55
N THR A 57 -4.36 8.14 4.75
CA THR A 57 -5.76 7.73 4.82
C THR A 57 -5.88 6.30 5.33
N PRO A 58 -6.69 6.06 6.37
CA PRO A 58 -6.93 4.70 6.85
C PRO A 58 -7.71 3.87 5.82
N SER A 59 -7.30 2.62 5.64
CA SER A 59 -8.05 1.63 4.87
C SER A 59 -9.09 0.93 5.75
N TYR A 60 -10.25 0.63 5.17
CA TYR A 60 -11.37 0.01 5.88
C TYR A 60 -11.89 -1.22 5.14
N ILE A 61 -12.39 -2.19 5.90
CA ILE A 61 -13.15 -3.31 5.37
C ILE A 61 -14.58 -2.82 5.15
N ALA A 62 -15.04 -2.84 3.90
CA ALA A 62 -16.38 -2.40 3.55
C ALA A 62 -17.42 -3.51 3.73
N PHE A 63 -18.57 -3.18 4.31
CA PHE A 63 -19.71 -4.09 4.47
C PHE A 63 -20.94 -3.57 3.72
N SER A 64 -21.80 -4.49 3.30
CA SER A 64 -23.06 -4.15 2.62
C SER A 64 -23.96 -3.30 3.52
N LYS A 65 -24.30 -2.09 3.05
CA LYS A 65 -25.27 -1.21 3.73
C LYS A 65 -26.66 -1.85 3.81
N LYS A 66 -27.06 -2.62 2.79
CA LYS A 66 -28.39 -3.24 2.69
C LYS A 66 -28.58 -4.35 3.71
N ASN A 67 -27.55 -5.17 3.92
CA ASN A 67 -27.65 -6.38 4.74
C ASN A 67 -27.39 -6.14 6.23
N GLN A 68 -26.98 -4.92 6.61
CA GLN A 68 -26.85 -4.46 8.00
C GLN A 68 -26.16 -5.48 8.93
N HIS A 69 -25.00 -5.98 8.52
CA HIS A 69 -24.21 -6.99 9.24
C HIS A 69 -23.55 -6.47 10.54
N LEU A 70 -24.26 -5.69 11.37
CA LEU A 70 -23.72 -4.95 12.50
C LEU A 70 -22.97 -5.83 13.50
N ASP A 71 -23.46 -7.05 13.78
CA ASP A 71 -22.78 -7.95 14.69
C ASP A 71 -21.49 -8.55 14.11
N LEU A 72 -21.44 -8.77 12.80
CA LEU A 72 -20.21 -9.17 12.11
C LEU A 72 -19.18 -8.03 12.14
N VAL A 73 -19.63 -6.79 11.88
CA VAL A 73 -18.77 -5.60 11.97
C VAL A 73 -18.15 -5.50 13.36
N LYS A 74 -18.97 -5.58 14.42
CA LYS A 74 -18.47 -5.55 15.81
C LYS A 74 -17.44 -6.64 16.11
N LYS A 75 -17.69 -7.86 15.63
CA LYS A 75 -16.74 -8.99 15.81
C LYS A 75 -15.42 -8.72 15.09
N ILE A 76 -15.49 -8.26 13.83
CA ILE A 76 -14.30 -7.93 13.05
C ILE A 76 -13.52 -6.78 13.68
N ASP A 77 -14.20 -5.72 14.11
CA ASP A 77 -13.56 -4.58 14.78
C ASP A 77 -12.84 -5.00 16.08
N HIS A 78 -13.50 -5.83 16.89
CA HIS A 78 -12.90 -6.35 18.11
C HIS A 78 -11.67 -7.22 17.82
N THR A 79 -11.78 -8.20 16.91
CA THR A 79 -10.68 -9.07 16.54
C THR A 79 -9.51 -8.28 15.94
N LEU A 80 -9.78 -7.35 15.02
CA LEU A 80 -8.74 -6.53 14.39
C LEU A 80 -8.03 -5.63 15.41
N ARG A 81 -8.77 -5.07 16.37
CA ARG A 81 -8.16 -4.30 17.47
C ARG A 81 -7.22 -5.16 18.30
N THR A 82 -7.68 -6.34 18.74
CA THR A 82 -6.83 -7.27 19.50
C THR A 82 -5.59 -7.68 18.72
N MET A 83 -5.71 -7.94 17.40
CA MET A 83 -4.56 -8.25 16.55
C MET A 83 -3.56 -7.11 16.43
N LYS A 84 -4.03 -5.86 16.44
CA LYS A 84 -3.13 -4.69 16.44
C LYS A 84 -2.44 -4.51 17.79
N GLU A 85 -3.18 -4.67 18.89
CA GLU A 85 -2.66 -4.54 20.26
C GLU A 85 -1.61 -5.62 20.59
N ASN A 86 -1.80 -6.85 20.11
CA ASN A 86 -0.87 -7.96 20.37
C ASN A 86 0.19 -8.16 19.28
N GLY A 87 0.27 -7.27 18.29
CA GLY A 87 1.24 -7.32 17.20
C GLY A 87 1.03 -8.42 16.16
N ALA A 88 -0.04 -9.22 16.23
CA ALA A 88 -0.36 -10.21 15.18
C ALA A 88 -0.59 -9.55 13.82
N TYR A 89 -1.20 -8.35 13.80
CA TYR A 89 -1.42 -7.60 12.57
C TYR A 89 -0.10 -7.20 11.89
N GLN A 90 0.88 -6.71 12.67
CA GLN A 90 2.18 -6.31 12.13
C GLN A 90 2.95 -7.51 11.59
N ARG A 91 2.93 -8.66 12.30
CA ARG A 91 3.57 -9.90 11.83
C ARG A 91 3.06 -10.34 10.45
N ILE A 92 1.75 -10.24 10.20
CA ILE A 92 1.18 -10.57 8.87
C ILE A 92 1.80 -9.69 7.78
N ILE A 93 1.98 -8.40 8.04
CA ILE A 93 2.59 -7.46 7.09
C ILE A 93 4.06 -7.83 6.87
N ASP A 94 4.80 -8.04 7.94
CA ASP A 94 6.24 -8.33 7.89
C ASP A 94 6.50 -9.66 7.16
N ASP A 95 5.76 -10.72 7.52
CA ASP A 95 5.85 -12.03 6.89
C ASP A 95 5.55 -11.96 5.39
N TYR A 96 4.51 -11.23 5.00
CA TYR A 96 4.14 -11.03 3.60
C TYR A 96 5.27 -10.36 2.80
N PHE A 97 5.84 -9.25 3.32
CA PHE A 97 6.90 -8.53 2.61
C PHE A 97 8.24 -9.27 2.62
N ASN A 98 8.53 -10.05 3.66
CA ASN A 98 9.69 -10.93 3.71
C ASN A 98 9.59 -12.05 2.66
N GLU A 99 8.41 -12.65 2.48
CA GLU A 99 8.22 -13.71 1.49
C GLU A 99 8.38 -13.17 0.06
N ILE A 100 7.75 -12.04 -0.27
CA ILE A 100 7.79 -11.51 -1.64
C ILE A 100 9.13 -10.85 -1.98
N GLY A 101 9.88 -10.34 -0.99
CA GLY A 101 11.21 -9.76 -1.19
C GLY A 101 12.33 -10.80 -1.27
N SER A 102 12.06 -12.05 -0.90
CA SER A 102 13.02 -13.17 -0.98
C SER A 102 12.97 -13.94 -2.31
N LYS A 103 12.06 -13.55 -3.22
CA LYS A 103 11.92 -14.12 -4.58
C LYS A 103 12.70 -13.26 -5.57
#